data_AF-A0A2A2QR00-F1
#
_entry.id   AF-A0A2A2QR00-F1
#
_cell.length_a   1.000
_cell.length_b   1.000
_cell.length_c   1.000
_cell.angle_alpha   90.00
_cell.angle_beta   90.00
_cell.angle_gamma   90.00
#
_symmetry.space_group_name_H-M   'P 1'
#
loop_
_entity.id
_entity.type
_entity.pdbx_description
1 polymer ?
#
loop_
_entity_poly.entity_id
_entity_poly.type
_entity_poly.pdbx_seq_one_letter_code
_entity_poly.pdbx_strand_id
1 'polypeptide(L)'
;MRASFPRSLFLLLSGLLLFAAPTARALSVIPPTFAELVAESESIVRGEVTAVRSAHDEDSPGRPIRTYVTFDVVRTLKGVTPAAGTLTLVFLGGTVGTDTLSISGMPAFSLGDREILFVARNGKTYCPLIAAGHGRYRILRDAATQRDYVARENRTPLEDPEEVVLPLTGSDVVARLKSPARALSPEDFESRISRAVTGPTVPAVP
;
A
#
# COMPACT_ATOMS: atom_id res chain seq x y z
N MET A 1 -33.09 -21.00 59.80
CA MET A 1 -32.96 -19.57 59.45
C MET A 1 -32.27 -19.47 58.08
N ARG A 2 -32.98 -19.01 57.04
CA ARG A 2 -32.45 -18.85 55.68
C ARG A 2 -32.07 -17.38 55.48
N ALA A 3 -30.77 -17.08 55.35
CA ALA A 3 -30.30 -15.73 55.05
C ALA A 3 -30.47 -15.45 53.55
N SER A 4 -31.30 -14.45 53.23
CA SER A 4 -31.54 -13.94 51.89
C SER A 4 -30.47 -12.88 51.58
N PHE A 5 -29.57 -13.15 50.64
CA PHE A 5 -28.64 -12.15 50.12
C PHE A 5 -29.38 -11.18 49.17
N PRO A 6 -29.27 -9.85 49.36
CA PRO A 6 -29.98 -8.89 48.53
C PRO A 6 -29.37 -8.84 47.12
N ARG A 7 -30.22 -9.07 46.12
CA ARG A 7 -29.95 -9.00 44.67
C ARG A 7 -29.37 -7.65 44.19
N SER A 8 -29.32 -6.65 45.06
CA SER A 8 -28.89 -5.27 44.81
C SER A 8 -27.37 -5.11 44.64
N LEU A 9 -26.56 -6.05 45.13
CA LEU A 9 -25.09 -5.98 44.99
C LEU A 9 -24.62 -6.41 43.59
N PHE A 10 -25.46 -7.13 42.84
CA PHE A 10 -25.12 -7.63 41.50
C PHE A 10 -25.31 -6.58 40.39
N LEU A 11 -25.97 -5.46 40.68
CA LEU A 11 -26.29 -4.40 39.70
C LEU A 11 -25.30 -3.23 39.71
N LEU A 12 -24.35 -3.18 40.64
CA LEU A 12 -23.34 -2.12 40.73
C LEU A 12 -21.98 -2.48 40.11
N LEU A 13 -21.76 -3.75 39.75
CA LEU A 13 -20.51 -4.20 39.10
C LEU A 13 -20.60 -4.28 37.57
N SER A 14 -21.78 -4.08 36.99
CA SER A 14 -22.03 -4.19 35.54
C SER A 14 -21.80 -2.88 34.76
N GLY A 15 -21.40 -1.80 35.44
CA GLY A 15 -21.26 -0.46 34.84
C GLY A 15 -19.85 -0.05 34.39
N LEU A 16 -18.82 -0.88 34.57
CA LEU A 16 -17.42 -0.49 34.32
C LEU A 16 -16.65 -1.48 33.44
N LEU A 17 -17.26 -1.89 32.33
CA LEU A 17 -16.50 -2.31 31.14
C LEU A 17 -16.60 -1.21 30.09
N LEU A 18 -15.94 -0.07 30.34
CA LEU A 18 -15.50 0.78 29.24
C LEU A 18 -14.47 -0.03 28.46
N PHE A 19 -14.92 -0.65 27.37
CA PHE A 19 -14.07 -1.22 26.35
C PHE A 19 -12.98 -0.19 25.99
N ALA A 20 -11.74 -0.49 26.39
CA ALA A 20 -10.57 0.12 25.78
C ALA A 20 -10.53 -0.37 24.33
N ALA A 21 -11.24 0.33 23.44
CA ALA A 21 -11.16 0.06 22.02
C ALA A 21 -9.70 0.27 21.59
N PRO A 22 -9.04 -0.73 20.96
CA PRO A 22 -7.71 -0.52 20.44
C PRO A 22 -7.78 0.64 19.45
N THR A 23 -6.96 1.66 19.67
CA THR A 23 -6.82 2.79 18.74
C THR A 23 -6.24 2.24 17.45
N ALA A 24 -7.11 1.94 16.49
CA ALA A 24 -6.72 1.56 15.15
C ALA A 24 -5.90 2.71 14.55
N ARG A 25 -4.59 2.49 14.37
CA ARG A 25 -3.75 3.42 13.64
C ARG A 25 -4.03 3.26 12.15
N ALA A 26 -4.72 4.26 11.59
CA ALA A 26 -4.94 4.39 10.17
C ALA A 26 -3.92 5.34 9.57
N LEU A 27 -3.36 4.98 8.42
CA LEU A 27 -2.62 5.92 7.58
C LEU A 27 -3.63 6.86 6.91
N SER A 28 -3.67 8.12 7.34
CA SER A 28 -4.39 9.18 6.62
C SER A 28 -3.49 9.70 5.51
N VAL A 29 -3.98 9.71 4.28
CA VAL A 29 -3.22 10.15 3.09
C VAL A 29 -4.05 11.09 2.25
N ILE A 30 -3.40 12.11 1.71
CA ILE A 30 -3.98 12.97 0.68
C ILE A 30 -3.64 12.31 -0.67
N PRO A 31 -4.63 11.99 -1.51
CA PRO A 31 -4.36 11.45 -2.84
C PRO A 31 -3.49 12.42 -3.66
N PRO A 32 -2.31 11.99 -4.14
CA PRO A 32 -1.48 12.83 -4.99
C PRO A 32 -2.08 12.93 -6.40
N THR A 33 -1.83 14.05 -7.08
CA THR A 33 -1.96 14.12 -8.53
C THR A 33 -0.90 13.24 -9.21
N PHE A 34 -1.06 12.97 -10.51
CA PHE A 34 -0.06 12.19 -11.24
C PHE A 34 1.31 12.89 -11.28
N ALA A 35 1.31 14.21 -11.41
CA ALA A 35 2.54 15.01 -11.38
C ALA A 35 3.25 14.90 -10.03
N GLU A 36 2.53 15.06 -8.91
CA GLU A 36 3.09 14.94 -7.55
C GLU A 36 3.60 13.52 -7.30
N LEU A 37 2.81 12.50 -7.67
CA LEU A 37 3.19 11.09 -7.53
C LEU A 37 4.54 10.80 -8.19
N VAL A 38 4.74 11.29 -9.42
CA VAL A 38 6.01 11.14 -10.15
C VAL A 38 7.11 12.01 -9.54
N ALA A 39 6.82 13.26 -9.17
CA ALA A 39 7.79 14.21 -8.67
C ALA A 39 8.38 13.78 -7.32
N GLU A 40 7.53 13.36 -6.38
CA GLU A 40 7.91 12.97 -5.02
C GLU A 40 8.62 11.62 -4.93
N SER A 41 8.48 10.78 -5.97
CA SER A 41 9.14 9.48 -6.00
C SER A 41 10.66 9.62 -6.12
N GLU A 42 11.40 9.01 -5.21
CA GLU A 42 12.86 8.85 -5.33
C GLU A 42 13.20 7.77 -6.36
N SER A 43 12.37 6.73 -6.43
CA SER A 43 12.48 5.67 -7.43
C SER A 43 11.10 5.23 -7.92
N ILE A 44 11.01 4.88 -9.20
CA ILE A 44 9.83 4.26 -9.79
C ILE A 44 10.29 3.00 -10.53
N VAL A 45 9.75 1.84 -10.16
CA VAL A 45 10.16 0.55 -10.72
C VAL A 45 8.97 -0.32 -11.10
N ARG A 46 9.15 -1.15 -12.13
CA ARG A 46 8.33 -2.33 -12.39
C ARG A 46 9.07 -3.56 -11.89
N GLY A 47 8.38 -4.41 -11.14
CA GLY A 47 8.97 -5.66 -10.65
C GLY A 47 7.94 -6.71 -10.28
N GLU A 48 8.44 -7.89 -9.90
CA GLU A 48 7.66 -9.03 -9.43
C GLU A 48 8.09 -9.42 -8.02
N VAL A 49 7.15 -9.65 -7.12
CA VAL A 49 7.44 -10.06 -5.74
C VAL A 49 8.01 -11.48 -5.72
N THR A 50 9.26 -11.62 -5.28
CA THR A 50 9.96 -12.91 -5.15
C THR A 50 10.09 -13.39 -3.71
N ALA A 51 9.96 -12.49 -2.72
CA ALA A 51 9.92 -12.88 -1.31
C ALA A 51 9.09 -11.90 -0.48
N VAL A 52 8.36 -12.44 0.51
CA VAL A 52 7.70 -11.67 1.58
C VAL A 52 8.07 -12.31 2.91
N ARG A 53 8.70 -11.55 3.80
CA ARG A 53 9.12 -12.05 5.12
C ARG A 53 8.89 -11.01 6.20
N SER A 54 8.24 -11.40 7.29
CA SER A 54 8.13 -10.56 8.49
C SER A 54 9.16 -10.97 9.54
N ALA A 55 9.67 -10.00 10.29
CA ALA A 55 10.60 -10.20 11.40
C ALA A 55 10.48 -9.06 12.42
N HIS A 56 10.90 -9.33 13.67
CA HIS A 56 11.19 -8.25 14.60
C HIS A 56 12.46 -7.51 14.17
N ASP A 57 12.39 -6.19 14.17
CA ASP A 57 13.55 -5.33 13.97
C ASP A 57 14.32 -5.20 15.28
N GLU A 58 15.28 -6.09 15.48
CA GLU A 58 16.09 -6.17 16.71
C GLU A 58 16.92 -4.90 16.97
N ASP A 59 17.22 -4.14 15.93
CA ASP A 59 18.06 -2.93 16.01
C ASP A 59 17.26 -1.69 16.42
N SER A 60 15.93 -1.75 16.38
CA SER A 60 15.05 -0.62 16.71
C SER A 60 14.47 -0.73 18.14
N PRO A 61 14.38 0.38 18.89
CA PRO A 61 13.66 0.43 20.15
C PRO A 61 12.23 -0.10 20.03
N GLY A 62 11.82 -0.97 20.95
CA GLY A 62 10.50 -1.61 20.93
C GLY A 62 10.37 -2.78 19.96
N ARG A 63 11.43 -3.13 19.22
CA ARG A 63 11.52 -4.30 18.33
C ARG A 63 10.29 -4.48 17.44
N PRO A 64 9.88 -3.43 16.68
CA PRO A 64 8.66 -3.48 15.90
C PRO A 64 8.73 -4.60 14.87
N ILE A 65 7.58 -5.20 14.58
CA ILE A 65 7.47 -6.15 13.47
C ILE A 65 7.56 -5.36 12.15
N ARG A 66 8.47 -5.77 11.27
CA ARG A 66 8.60 -5.25 9.91
C ARG A 66 8.39 -6.36 8.90
N THR A 67 7.87 -6.00 7.73
CA THR A 67 7.74 -6.87 6.57
C THR A 67 8.68 -6.40 5.46
N TYR A 68 9.54 -7.32 5.02
CA TYR A 68 10.48 -7.15 3.93
C TYR A 68 9.86 -7.79 2.68
N VAL A 69 9.66 -6.99 1.65
CA VAL A 69 9.11 -7.43 0.37
C VAL A 69 10.20 -7.26 -0.69
N THR A 70 10.69 -8.36 -1.22
CA THR A 70 11.72 -8.38 -2.25
C THR A 70 11.08 -8.52 -3.62
N PHE A 71 11.50 -7.66 -4.54
CA PHE A 71 11.08 -7.63 -5.93
C PHE A 71 12.26 -7.95 -6.83
N ASP A 72 12.02 -8.76 -7.85
CA ASP A 72 12.86 -8.79 -9.04
C ASP A 72 12.48 -7.61 -9.94
N VAL A 73 13.43 -6.71 -10.21
CA VAL A 73 13.19 -5.45 -10.93
C VAL A 73 13.33 -5.69 -12.42
N VAL A 74 12.19 -5.66 -13.10
CA VAL A 74 12.09 -5.79 -14.55
C VAL A 74 12.49 -4.49 -15.25
N ARG A 75 12.12 -3.33 -14.67
CA ARG A 75 12.43 -2.02 -15.26
C ARG A 75 12.52 -0.93 -14.20
N THR A 76 13.48 -0.04 -14.34
CA THR A 76 13.56 1.21 -13.57
C THR A 76 13.14 2.37 -14.46
N LEU A 77 12.13 3.14 -14.03
CA LEU A 77 11.56 4.28 -14.73
C LEU A 77 12.08 5.62 -14.18
N LYS A 78 12.42 5.66 -12.88
CA LYS A 78 13.05 6.79 -12.20
C LYS A 78 13.97 6.27 -11.09
N GLY A 79 15.05 6.99 -10.84
CA GLY A 79 16.05 6.66 -9.82
C GLY A 79 17.12 5.70 -10.33
N VAL A 80 17.88 5.11 -9.40
CA VAL A 80 19.01 4.23 -9.73
C VAL A 80 18.54 2.78 -9.83
N THR A 81 18.89 2.12 -10.93
CA THR A 81 18.65 0.68 -11.10
C THR A 81 19.49 -0.13 -10.09
N PRO A 82 18.89 -1.04 -9.30
CA PRO A 82 19.66 -1.89 -8.39
C PRO A 82 20.67 -2.76 -9.16
N ALA A 83 21.94 -2.75 -8.73
CA ALA A 83 23.00 -3.51 -9.41
C ALA A 83 22.75 -5.03 -9.43
N ALA A 84 22.08 -5.55 -8.40
CA ALA A 84 21.72 -6.96 -8.28
C ALA A 84 20.41 -7.33 -9.00
N GLY A 85 19.74 -6.37 -9.65
CA GLY A 85 18.42 -6.59 -10.26
C GLY A 85 17.27 -6.68 -9.26
N THR A 86 17.53 -6.72 -7.94
CA THR A 86 16.49 -6.85 -6.91
C THR A 86 16.32 -5.60 -6.06
N LEU A 87 15.10 -5.32 -5.62
CA LEU A 87 14.75 -4.25 -4.67
C LEU A 87 14.01 -4.84 -3.47
N THR A 88 14.44 -4.55 -2.24
CA THR A 88 13.69 -4.90 -1.03
C THR A 88 13.09 -3.67 -0.39
N LEU A 89 11.76 -3.63 -0.29
CA LEU A 89 11.01 -2.59 0.41
C LEU A 89 10.67 -3.05 1.83
N VAL A 90 10.75 -2.12 2.78
CA VAL A 90 10.55 -2.41 4.21
C VAL A 90 9.31 -1.68 4.71
N PHE A 91 8.31 -2.44 5.15
CA PHE A 91 7.04 -1.94 5.67
C PHE A 91 6.95 -2.21 7.18
N LEU A 92 6.28 -1.33 7.93
CA LEU A 92 5.91 -1.57 9.31
C LEU A 92 4.70 -2.53 9.36
N GLY A 93 4.74 -3.48 10.29
CA GLY A 93 3.69 -4.48 10.45
C GLY A 93 4.04 -5.84 9.84
N GLY A 94 3.11 -6.78 9.97
CA GLY A 94 3.26 -8.17 9.57
C GLY A 94 2.98 -9.14 10.71
N THR A 95 3.33 -10.41 10.50
CA THR A 95 3.07 -11.50 11.44
C THR A 95 4.32 -12.33 11.66
N VAL A 96 4.72 -12.53 12.91
CA VAL A 96 5.84 -13.38 13.33
C VAL A 96 5.31 -14.39 14.36
N GLY A 97 5.20 -15.66 13.98
CA GLY A 97 4.57 -16.67 14.84
C GLY A 97 3.12 -16.29 15.15
N THR A 98 2.81 -16.07 16.42
CA THR A 98 1.48 -15.61 16.89
C THR A 98 1.34 -14.09 16.93
N ASP A 99 2.43 -13.35 16.82
CA ASP A 99 2.45 -11.91 17.03
C ASP A 99 2.15 -11.20 15.72
N THR A 100 1.12 -10.36 15.71
CA THR A 100 0.71 -9.61 14.51
C THR A 100 0.63 -8.13 14.83
N LEU A 101 1.31 -7.33 14.02
CA LEU A 101 1.17 -5.88 13.98
C LEU A 101 0.47 -5.51 12.66
N SER A 102 -0.81 -5.15 12.76
CA SER A 102 -1.61 -4.69 11.62
C SER A 102 -1.77 -3.18 11.65
N ILE A 103 -1.53 -2.53 10.51
CA ILE A 103 -1.69 -1.09 10.33
C ILE A 103 -2.70 -0.88 9.21
N SER A 104 -3.79 -0.19 9.52
CA SER A 104 -4.85 0.05 8.55
C SER A 104 -4.33 0.92 7.41
N GLY A 105 -4.55 0.46 6.17
CA GLY A 105 -4.08 1.13 4.95
C GLY A 105 -2.65 0.78 4.54
N MET A 106 -1.95 -0.08 5.28
CA MET A 106 -0.64 -0.58 4.85
C MET A 106 -0.82 -1.53 3.64
N PRO A 107 -0.10 -1.33 2.53
CA PRO A 107 -0.17 -2.23 1.38
C PRO A 107 0.29 -3.66 1.75
N ALA A 108 -0.43 -4.67 1.24
CA ALA A 108 -0.12 -6.08 1.46
C ALA A 108 0.28 -6.78 0.14
N PHE A 109 1.35 -7.55 0.15
CA PHE A 109 1.96 -8.16 -1.03
C PHE A 109 1.90 -9.69 -0.96
N SER A 110 1.78 -10.32 -2.13
CA SER A 110 1.83 -11.76 -2.30
C SER A 110 2.94 -12.15 -3.28
N LEU A 111 3.52 -13.34 -3.11
CA LEU A 111 4.47 -13.90 -4.07
C LEU A 111 3.88 -13.90 -5.48
N GLY A 112 4.66 -13.47 -6.47
CA GLY A 112 4.25 -13.38 -7.88
C GLY A 112 3.42 -12.14 -8.23
N ASP A 113 3.12 -11.24 -7.27
CA ASP A 113 2.50 -9.95 -7.58
C ASP A 113 3.43 -9.16 -8.51
N ARG A 114 2.92 -8.77 -9.69
CA ARG A 114 3.62 -7.93 -10.67
C ARG A 114 3.12 -6.51 -10.55
N GLU A 115 4.02 -5.55 -10.35
CA GLU A 115 3.64 -4.21 -9.91
C GLU A 115 4.53 -3.11 -10.48
N ILE A 116 3.96 -1.89 -10.54
CA ILE A 116 4.68 -0.63 -10.74
C ILE A 116 4.58 0.14 -9.43
N LEU A 117 5.73 0.50 -8.86
CA LEU A 117 5.86 1.04 -7.51
C LEU A 117 6.51 2.42 -7.56
N PHE A 118 5.89 3.38 -6.87
CA PHE A 118 6.35 4.73 -6.65
C PHE A 118 6.89 4.82 -5.22
N VAL A 119 8.21 4.83 -5.10
CA VAL A 119 8.93 4.60 -3.85
C VAL A 119 9.60 5.87 -3.37
N ALA A 120 9.51 6.13 -2.06
CA ALA A 120 10.29 7.18 -1.41
C ALA A 120 10.70 6.77 0.02
N ARG A 121 11.92 7.18 0.41
CA ARG A 121 12.45 7.06 1.77
C ARG A 121 12.44 5.62 2.30
N ASN A 122 12.76 4.65 1.46
CA ASN A 122 12.79 3.23 1.85
C ASN A 122 13.70 3.00 3.08
N GLY A 123 13.23 2.20 4.03
CA GLY A 123 13.91 1.96 5.32
C GLY A 123 13.86 3.12 6.32
N LYS A 124 13.46 4.33 5.91
CA LYS A 124 13.39 5.53 6.76
C LYS A 124 11.98 5.91 7.21
N THR A 125 10.96 5.25 6.65
CA THR A 125 9.54 5.49 6.97
C THR A 125 8.80 4.18 7.19
N TYR A 126 7.56 4.24 7.68
CA TYR A 126 6.74 3.06 7.96
C TYR A 126 6.15 2.42 6.70
N CYS A 127 5.93 3.21 5.65
CA CYS A 127 5.48 2.74 4.34
C CYS A 127 6.30 3.47 3.27
N PRO A 128 7.18 2.77 2.53
CA PRO A 128 8.10 3.39 1.57
C PRO A 128 7.44 3.70 0.22
N LEU A 129 6.10 3.71 0.14
CA LEU A 129 5.35 4.06 -1.06
C LEU A 129 4.75 5.46 -0.90
N ILE A 130 4.71 6.23 -2.00
CA ILE A 130 4.07 7.55 -2.03
C ILE A 130 2.61 7.42 -1.60
N ALA A 131 2.21 8.19 -0.59
CA ALA A 131 0.83 8.18 -0.05
C ALA A 131 0.27 6.75 0.15
N ALA A 132 1.10 5.85 0.70
CA ALA A 132 0.78 4.45 0.95
C ALA A 132 0.27 3.71 -0.30
N GLY A 133 -1.01 3.32 -0.33
CA GLY A 133 -1.60 2.59 -1.45
C GLY A 133 -1.59 3.36 -2.78
N HIS A 134 -1.50 4.70 -2.76
CA HIS A 134 -1.45 5.49 -4.01
C HIS A 134 -0.15 5.30 -4.80
N GLY A 135 0.92 4.85 -4.13
CA GLY A 135 2.19 4.54 -4.74
C GLY A 135 2.29 3.14 -5.33
N ARG A 136 1.21 2.36 -5.33
CA ARG A 136 1.19 0.97 -5.79
C ARG A 136 0.20 0.76 -6.93
N TYR A 137 0.71 0.20 -8.03
CA TYR A 137 -0.07 -0.16 -9.20
C TYR A 137 0.17 -1.62 -9.55
N ARG A 138 -0.91 -2.38 -9.68
CA ARG A 138 -0.89 -3.82 -9.94
C ARG A 138 -0.95 -4.06 -11.44
N ILE A 139 -0.18 -5.02 -11.94
CA ILE A 139 -0.27 -5.54 -13.30
C ILE A 139 -1.09 -6.82 -13.25
N LEU A 140 -2.36 -6.70 -13.64
CA LEU A 140 -3.32 -7.80 -13.63
C LEU A 140 -3.53 -8.33 -15.04
N ARG A 141 -3.92 -9.60 -15.13
CA ARG A 141 -4.24 -10.28 -16.40
C ARG A 141 -5.75 -10.33 -16.56
N ASP A 142 -6.27 -9.79 -17.65
CA ASP A 142 -7.68 -9.95 -18.01
C ASP A 142 -7.94 -11.39 -18.46
N ALA A 143 -8.90 -12.06 -17.82
CA ALA A 143 -9.23 -13.45 -18.13
C ALA A 143 -9.83 -13.60 -19.53
N ALA A 144 -10.57 -12.59 -20.01
CA ALA A 144 -11.25 -12.66 -21.31
C ALA A 144 -10.28 -12.46 -22.48
N THR A 145 -9.47 -11.40 -22.43
CA THR A 145 -8.57 -11.04 -23.53
C THR A 145 -7.16 -11.58 -23.38
N GLN A 146 -6.81 -12.13 -22.21
CA GLN A 146 -5.44 -12.52 -21.86
C GLN A 146 -4.42 -11.37 -21.93
N ARG A 147 -4.89 -10.12 -21.90
CA ARG A 147 -4.05 -8.92 -21.90
C ARG A 147 -3.68 -8.50 -20.48
N ASP A 148 -2.44 -8.04 -20.30
CA ASP A 148 -2.03 -7.38 -19.06
C ASP A 148 -2.51 -5.92 -19.02
N TYR A 149 -3.02 -5.49 -17.87
CA TYR A 149 -3.51 -4.14 -17.64
C TYR A 149 -3.09 -3.62 -16.26
N VAL A 150 -3.00 -2.30 -16.14
CA VAL A 150 -2.67 -1.63 -14.88
C VAL A 150 -3.94 -1.40 -14.07
N ALA A 151 -3.88 -1.73 -12.79
CA ALA A 151 -4.90 -1.44 -11.80
C ALA A 151 -4.29 -0.69 -10.62
N ARG A 152 -5.11 0.11 -9.94
CA ARG A 152 -4.75 0.79 -8.69
C ARG A 152 -4.66 -0.23 -7.54
N GLU A 153 -4.21 0.21 -6.37
CA GLU A 153 -4.08 -0.68 -5.19
C GLU A 153 -5.38 -1.41 -4.84
N ASN A 154 -6.53 -0.73 -4.97
CA ASN A 154 -7.86 -1.31 -4.74
C ASN A 154 -8.37 -2.18 -5.90
N ARG A 155 -7.49 -2.56 -6.84
CA ARG A 155 -7.76 -3.38 -8.04
C ARG A 155 -8.68 -2.73 -9.08
N THR A 156 -9.03 -1.46 -8.92
CA THR A 156 -9.76 -0.71 -9.96
C THR A 156 -8.85 -0.52 -11.19
N PRO A 157 -9.29 -0.91 -12.40
CA PRO A 157 -8.52 -0.67 -13.63
C PRO A 157 -8.21 0.82 -13.82
N LEU A 158 -6.96 1.16 -14.16
CA LEU A 158 -6.50 2.53 -14.38
C LEU A 158 -6.64 2.86 -15.88
N GLU A 159 -7.62 3.69 -16.23
CA GLU A 159 -7.89 4.05 -17.63
C GLU A 159 -7.11 5.30 -18.06
N ASP A 160 -6.86 6.23 -17.13
CA ASP A 160 -6.09 7.45 -17.34
C ASP A 160 -5.16 7.72 -16.14
N PRO A 161 -3.89 8.16 -16.35
CA PRO A 161 -2.99 8.47 -15.23
C PRO A 161 -3.52 9.55 -14.27
N GLU A 162 -4.41 10.44 -14.69
CA GLU A 162 -4.98 11.45 -13.79
C GLU A 162 -5.94 10.86 -12.75
N GLU A 163 -6.37 9.60 -12.92
CA GLU A 163 -7.24 8.90 -11.97
C GLU A 163 -6.53 8.47 -10.67
N VAL A 164 -5.22 8.66 -10.58
CA VAL A 164 -4.43 8.34 -9.37
C VAL A 164 -4.88 9.14 -8.15
N VAL A 165 -5.45 10.33 -8.38
CA VAL A 165 -6.02 11.23 -7.37
C VAL A 165 -7.34 10.75 -6.80
N LEU A 166 -8.02 9.81 -7.46
CA LEU A 166 -9.31 9.30 -6.97
C LEU A 166 -9.12 8.60 -5.62
N PRO A 167 -10.10 8.60 -4.71
CA PRO A 167 -9.99 7.85 -3.47
C PRO A 167 -9.72 6.35 -3.72
N LEU A 168 -8.89 5.73 -2.87
CA LEU A 168 -8.74 4.26 -2.85
C LEU A 168 -9.86 3.58 -2.06
N THR A 169 -10.45 4.31 -1.12
CA THR A 169 -11.57 3.89 -0.28
C THR A 169 -12.78 4.78 -0.55
N GLY A 170 -13.97 4.19 -0.67
CA GLY A 170 -15.21 4.92 -0.87
C GLY A 170 -15.59 5.07 -2.35
N SER A 171 -16.88 4.83 -2.62
CA SER A 171 -17.56 4.80 -3.93
C SER A 171 -17.21 3.62 -4.86
N ASP A 172 -17.89 2.50 -4.65
CA ASP A 172 -17.93 1.37 -5.59
C ASP A 172 -18.44 1.76 -6.98
N VAL A 173 -19.17 2.87 -7.11
CA VAL A 173 -19.82 3.26 -8.36
C VAL A 173 -18.78 3.60 -9.42
N VAL A 174 -17.76 4.41 -9.08
CA VAL A 174 -16.70 4.75 -10.04
C VAL A 174 -15.92 3.49 -10.43
N ALA A 175 -15.58 2.65 -9.45
CA ALA A 175 -14.86 1.40 -9.70
C ALA A 175 -15.64 0.45 -10.63
N ARG A 176 -16.97 0.37 -10.50
CA ARG A 176 -17.85 -0.47 -11.34
C ARG A 176 -17.94 0.01 -12.79
N LEU A 177 -17.64 1.28 -13.07
CA LEU A 177 -17.65 1.81 -14.44
C LEU A 177 -16.33 1.54 -15.17
N LYS A 178 -15.27 1.19 -14.44
CA LYS A 178 -13.94 0.90 -15.01
C LYS A 178 -13.90 -0.50 -15.61
N SER A 179 -13.15 -0.64 -16.71
CA SER A 179 -13.02 -1.92 -17.41
C SER A 179 -11.56 -2.26 -17.71
N PRO A 180 -11.12 -3.52 -17.50
CA PRO A 180 -9.81 -3.98 -17.94
C PRO A 180 -9.52 -3.72 -19.43
N ALA A 181 -10.55 -3.75 -20.28
CA ALA A 181 -10.42 -3.54 -21.72
C ALA A 181 -10.02 -2.10 -22.10
N ARG A 182 -10.36 -1.12 -21.27
CA ARG A 182 -9.99 0.30 -21.46
C ARG A 182 -8.78 0.71 -20.63
N ALA A 183 -8.36 -0.12 -19.69
CA ALA A 183 -7.24 0.18 -18.82
C ALA A 183 -5.91 0.19 -19.57
N LEU A 184 -5.00 1.05 -19.11
CA LEU A 184 -3.67 1.20 -19.65
C LEU A 184 -2.92 -0.14 -19.62
N SER A 185 -2.14 -0.41 -20.67
CA SER A 185 -1.15 -1.48 -20.61
C SER A 185 -0.01 -1.05 -19.67
N PRO A 186 0.78 -2.00 -19.13
CA PRO A 186 2.00 -1.65 -18.41
C PRO A 186 2.90 -0.72 -19.23
N GLU A 187 3.07 -1.01 -20.52
CA GLU A 187 3.94 -0.26 -21.42
C GLU A 187 3.43 1.18 -21.64
N ASP A 188 2.11 1.36 -21.81
CA ASP A 188 1.51 2.69 -21.96
C ASP A 188 1.69 3.52 -20.69
N PHE A 189 1.46 2.93 -19.52
CA PHE A 189 1.62 3.64 -18.25
C PHE A 189 3.09 3.99 -17.99
N GLU A 190 4.03 3.07 -18.24
CA GLU A 190 5.47 3.32 -18.20
C GLU A 190 5.89 4.47 -19.13
N SER A 191 5.33 4.53 -20.35
CA SER A 191 5.57 5.64 -21.29
C SER A 191 4.99 6.97 -20.80
N ARG A 192 3.89 6.98 -20.04
CA ARG A 192 3.33 8.20 -19.41
C ARG A 192 4.22 8.67 -18.26
N ILE A 193 4.68 7.74 -17.42
CA ILE A 193 5.61 8.01 -16.32
C ILE A 193 6.93 8.59 -16.87
N SER A 194 7.53 7.92 -17.86
CA SER A 194 8.82 8.35 -18.42
C SER A 194 8.75 9.77 -19.00
N ARG A 195 7.63 10.12 -19.66
CA ARG A 195 7.38 11.49 -20.14
C ARG A 195 7.28 12.49 -19.00
N ALA A 196 6.56 12.15 -17.93
CA ALA A 196 6.43 13.01 -16.75
C ALA A 196 7.78 13.22 -16.03
N VAL A 197 8.63 12.18 -15.96
CA VAL A 197 9.99 12.28 -15.38
C VAL A 197 10.88 13.27 -16.13
N THR A 198 10.75 13.33 -17.46
CA THR A 198 11.52 14.26 -18.31
C THR A 198 10.88 15.64 -18.46
N GLY A 199 9.62 15.79 -18.03
CA GLY A 199 8.87 17.04 -18.14
C GLY A 199 9.27 18.07 -17.08
N PRO A 200 8.84 19.33 -17.23
CA PRO A 200 9.06 20.35 -16.20
C PRO A 200 8.38 19.94 -14.90
N THR A 201 9.15 19.92 -13.81
CA THR A 201 8.66 19.57 -12.47
C THR A 201 7.69 20.65 -12.00
N VAL A 202 6.41 20.28 -11.78
CA VAL A 202 5.49 21.14 -11.04
C VAL A 202 5.89 21.04 -9.56
N PRO A 203 6.19 22.15 -8.87
CA PRO A 203 6.53 22.10 -7.45
C PRO A 203 5.36 21.53 -6.65
N ALA A 204 5.66 20.66 -5.68
CA ALA A 204 4.67 20.19 -4.71
C ALA A 204 4.07 21.40 -3.99
N VAL A 205 2.73 21.44 -3.87
CA VAL A 205 2.04 22.49 -3.14
C VAL A 205 2.38 22.34 -1.64
N PRO A 206 2.81 23.42 -0.95
CA PRO A 206 3.23 23.36 0.45
C PRO A 206 2.09 23.03 1.42
#